data_AF-A0A1F5WR69-F1
#
_entry.id   AF-A0A1F5WR69-F1
#
_cell.length_a   1.000
_cell.length_b   1.000
_cell.length_c   1.000
_cell.angle_alpha   90.00
_cell.angle_beta   90.00
_cell.angle_gamma   90.00
#
_symmetry.space_group_name_H-M   'P 1'
#
loop_
_entity.id
_entity.type
_entity.pdbx_description
1 polymer ?
#
loop_
_entity_poly.entity_id
_entity_poly.type
_entity_poly.pdbx_seq_one_letter_code
_entity_poly.pdbx_strand_id
1 'polypeptide(L)' 'MIINKKKCYPIPKAAKILGVSRMTMHRWATISREREKRGLEVFQDTISSRYYVSADSVDKLSKRFVRIS' A
#
# COMPACT_ATOMS: atom_id res chain seq x y z
N MET A 1 4.70 -1.04 11.73
CA MET A 1 4.19 0.21 12.33
C MET A 1 2.71 0.04 12.52
N ILE A 2 2.16 0.51 13.64
CA ILE A 2 0.72 0.49 13.90
C ILE A 2 0.25 1.94 13.81
N ILE A 3 -0.68 2.23 12.91
CA ILE A 3 -1.30 3.55 12.75
C ILE A 3 -2.79 3.35 13.01
N ASN A 4 -3.38 4.10 13.95
CA ASN A 4 -4.79 3.96 14.35
C ASN A 4 -5.20 2.51 14.66
N LYS A 5 -4.37 1.78 15.43
CA LYS A 5 -4.53 0.34 15.75
C LYS A 5 -4.47 -0.62 14.55
N LYS A 6 -4.21 -0.14 13.33
CA LYS A 6 -4.04 -0.96 12.14
C LYS A 6 -2.56 -1.20 11.84
N LYS A 7 -2.21 -2.43 11.47
CA LYS A 7 -0.86 -2.76 11.00
C LYS A 7 -0.66 -2.12 9.63
N CYS A 8 0.41 -1.36 9.46
CA CYS A 8 0.74 -0.69 8.20
C CYS A 8 2.18 -1.00 7.76
N TYR A 9 2.38 -0.99 6.45
CA TYR A 9 3.66 -1.17 5.80
C TYR A 9 4.09 0.13 5.11
N PRO A 10 5.35 0.55 5.24
CA PRO A 10 5.87 1.64 4.42
C PRO A 10 5.90 1.23 2.94
N ILE A 11 5.84 2.20 2.02
CA ILE A 11 5.83 1.96 0.56
C ILE A 11 6.86 0.92 0.10
N PRO A 12 8.14 0.95 0.51
CA PRO A 12 9.12 -0.04 0.08
C PRO A 12 8.77 -1.48 0.46
N LYS A 13 8.16 -1.67 1.64
CA LYS A 13 7.78 -2.99 2.14
C LYS A 13 6.51 -3.49 1.44
N ALA A 14 5.52 -2.61 1.24
CA ALA A 14 4.31 -2.94 0.49
C ALA A 14 4.64 -3.34 -0.96
N ALA A 15 5.53 -2.59 -1.62
CA ALA A 15 5.99 -2.88 -2.98
C ALA A 15 6.62 -4.28 -3.08
N LYS A 16 7.49 -4.64 -2.12
CA LYS A 16 8.13 -5.97 -2.07
C LYS A 16 7.11 -7.10 -1.88
N ILE A 17 6.10 -6.91 -1.02
CA ILE A 17 5.06 -7.92 -0.78
C ILE A 17 4.20 -8.13 -2.05
N LEU A 18 3.92 -7.05 -2.78
CA LEU A 18 3.07 -7.09 -3.97
C LEU A 18 3.82 -7.43 -5.27
N GLY A 19 5.15 -7.59 -5.22
CA GLY A 19 5.97 -7.85 -6.41
C GLY A 19 5.98 -6.70 -7.42
N VAL A 20 5.77 -5.46 -6.98
CA VAL A 20 5.75 -4.28 -7.86
C VAL A 20 6.91 -3.34 -7.57
N SER A 21 7.23 -2.45 -8.53
CA SER A 21 8.26 -1.43 -8.31
C SER A 21 7.87 -0.47 -7.18
N ARG A 22 8.86 0.08 -6.47
CA ARG A 22 8.64 1.11 -5.44
C ARG A 22 7.94 2.34 -6.03
N MET A 23 8.28 2.71 -7.27
CA MET A 23 7.65 3.82 -8.00
C MET A 23 6.16 3.55 -8.27
N THR A 24 5.82 2.34 -8.69
CA THR A 24 4.42 1.90 -8.90
C THR A 24 3.63 2.00 -7.60
N MET A 25 4.18 1.46 -6.51
CA MET A 25 3.52 1.52 -5.20
C MET A 25 3.39 2.96 -4.69
N HIS A 26 4.38 3.81 -4.94
CA HIS A 26 4.31 5.23 -4.62
C HIS A 26 3.19 5.92 -5.40
N ARG A 27 3.11 5.73 -6.72
CA ARG A 27 2.03 6.28 -7.55
C ARG A 27 0.65 5.83 -7.05
N TRP A 28 0.50 4.55 -6.75
CA TRP A 28 -0.74 4.03 -6.18
C TRP A 28 -1.07 4.67 -4.84
N ALA A 29 -0.06 4.93 -4.02
CA ALA A 29 -0.23 5.53 -2.72
C ALA A 29 -0.37 7.05 -2.76
N THR A 30 -0.08 7.77 -3.85
CA THR A 30 -0.23 9.24 -3.91
C THR A 30 -1.40 9.69 -4.77
N ILE A 31 -1.78 8.92 -5.79
CA ILE A 31 -2.85 9.27 -6.72
C ILE A 31 -4.18 8.71 -6.21
N SER A 32 -5.11 9.57 -5.80
CA SER A 32 -6.41 9.15 -5.22
C SER A 32 -7.19 8.17 -6.10
N ARG A 33 -7.21 8.40 -7.41
CA ARG A 33 -7.86 7.49 -8.37
C ARG A 33 -7.25 6.08 -8.37
N GLU A 34 -5.93 5.98 -8.23
CA GLU A 34 -5.26 4.68 -8.16
C GLU A 34 -5.49 4.00 -6.81
N ARG A 35 -5.54 4.76 -5.71
CA ARG A 35 -5.91 4.24 -4.39
C ARG A 35 -7.28 3.60 -4.42
N GLU A 36 -8.28 4.31 -4.95
CA GLU A 36 -9.66 3.85 -5.04
C GLU A 36 -9.77 2.61 -5.93
N LYS A 37 -9.21 2.66 -7.15
CA LYS A 37 -9.20 1.53 -8.10
C LYS A 37 -8.61 0.25 -7.50
N ARG A 38 -7.62 0.39 -6.62
CA ARG A 38 -6.92 -0.74 -5.98
C ARG A 38 -7.47 -1.09 -4.60
N GLY A 39 -8.39 -0.32 -4.04
CA GLY A 39 -8.89 -0.50 -2.67
C GLY A 39 -7.79 -0.34 -1.61
N LEU A 40 -6.86 0.59 -1.84
CA LEU A 40 -5.73 0.85 -0.94
C LEU A 40 -6.11 1.86 0.13
N GLU A 41 -6.08 1.43 1.38
CA GLU A 41 -6.12 2.31 2.54
C GLU A 41 -4.68 2.81 2.82
N VAL A 42 -4.48 4.12 2.67
CA VAL A 42 -3.18 4.78 2.78
C VAL A 42 -3.22 5.79 3.92
N PHE A 43 -2.20 5.76 4.75
CA PHE A 43 -1.96 6.71 5.82
C PHE A 43 -0.75 7.54 5.49
N GLN A 44 -0.86 8.86 5.64
CA GLN A 44 0.27 9.76 5.59
C GLN A 44 0.68 10.11 7.00
N ASP A 45 1.94 9.87 7.33
CA ASP A 45 2.54 10.45 8.52
C ASP A 45 2.92 11.89 8.20
N THR A 46 2.26 12.84 8.87
CA THR A 46 2.48 14.27 8.67
C THR A 46 3.85 14.72 9.18
N ILE A 47 4.45 14.01 10.13
CA ILE A 47 5.75 14.36 10.74
C ILE A 47 6.88 13.96 9.79
N SER A 48 6.86 12.72 9.29
CA SER A 48 7.92 12.22 8.40
C SER A 48 7.63 12.41 6.91
N SER A 49 6.46 12.94 6.54
CA SER A 49 5.96 13.02 5.16
C SER A 49 6.00 11.68 4.42
N ARG A 50 5.86 10.56 5.15
CA ARG A 50 5.92 9.20 4.58
C ARG A 50 4.52 8.62 4.42
N TYR A 51 4.34 7.89 3.32
CA TYR A 51 3.14 7.09 3.08
C TYR A 51 3.29 5.67 3.61
N TYR A 52 2.22 5.19 4.21
CA TYR A 52 2.06 3.82 4.71
C TYR A 52 0.78 3.25 4.15
N VAL A 53 0.77 1.95 3.88
CA VAL A 53 -0.39 1.23 3.35
C VAL A 53 -0.85 0.21 4.37
N SER A 54 -2.16 0.06 4.57
CA SER A 54 -2.70 -0.92 5.49
C SER A 54 -2.30 -2.34 5.09
N ALA A 55 -2.01 -3.19 6.07
CA ALA A 55 -1.66 -4.57 5.84
C ALA A 55 -2.83 -5.34 5.19
N ASP A 56 -4.07 -5.02 5.56
CA ASP A 56 -5.28 -5.59 4.95
C ASP A 56 -5.40 -5.27 3.46
N SER A 57 -5.13 -4.02 3.05
CA SER A 57 -5.14 -3.66 1.63
C SER A 57 -4.04 -4.38 0.86
N VAL A 58 -2.85 -4.53 1.46
CA VAL A 58 -1.75 -5.28 0.85
C VAL A 58 -2.10 -6.77 0.70
N ASP A 59 -2.71 -7.39 1.71
CA ASP A 59 -3.14 -8.80 1.67
C ASP A 59 -4.27 -9.03 0.64
N LYS A 60 -5.27 -8.16 0.61
CA LYS A 60 -6.34 -8.22 -0.40
C LYS A 60 -5.79 -8.08 -1.81
N LEU A 61 -4.81 -7.20 -2.01
CA LEU A 61 -4.24 -6.94 -3.32
C LEU A 61 -3.26 -8.05 -3.75
N SER A 62 -2.48 -8.63 -2.83
CA SER A 62 -1.59 -9.76 -3.14
C SER A 62 -2.38 -10.97 -3.65
N LYS A 63 -3.54 -11.26 -3.04
CA LYS A 63 -4.47 -12.31 -3.48
C LYS A 63 -5.01 -12.10 -4.90
N ARG A 64 -5.12 -10.85 -5.37
CA ARG A 64 -5.51 -10.56 -6.76
C ARG A 64 -4.40 -10.84 -7.77
N PHE A 65 -3.13 -10.68 -7.37
CA PHE A 65 -1.99 -10.97 -8.24
C PHE A 65 -1.72 -12.47 -8.39
N VAL A 66 -2.01 -13.28 -7.36
CA VAL A 66 -1.81 -14.73 -7.38
C VAL A 66 -2.77 -15.46 -8.34
N ARG A 67 -3.88 -14.83 -8.74
CA ARG A 67 -4.92 -15.45 -9.58
C ARG A 67 -4.61 -15.43 -11.10
N ILE A 68 -3.39 -15.07 -11.50
CA ILE A 68 -2.92 -15.05 -12.91
C ILE A 68 -1.65 -15.91 -13.07
N SER A 69 -1.58 -17.04 -12.36
CA SER A 69 -0.54 -18.06 -12.58
C SER A 69 -1.19 -19.34 -13.06
#